data_AF-A0A0U2X575-F1
#
_entry.id   AF-A0A0U2X575-F1
#
_cell.length_a   1.000
_cell.length_b   1.000
_cell.length_c   1.000
_cell.angle_alpha   90.00
_cell.angle_beta   90.00
_cell.angle_gamma   90.00
#
_symmetry.space_group_name_H-M   'P 1'
#
loop_
_entity.id
_entity.type
_entity.pdbx_description
1 polymer ?
#
loop_
_entity_poly.entity_id
_entity_poly.type
_entity_poly.pdbx_seq_one_letter_code
_entity_poly.pdbx_strand_id
1 'polypeptide(L)' 'MRITLTGGRITAASAVQYPDETARSKDINATAVPQLNQETLQAQSARIDTVSGATYTSAGYKQSLQSALDKAGV' A
#
# COMPACT_ATOMS: atom_id res chain seq x y z
N MET A 1 5.57 1.61 6.06
CA MET A 1 4.41 0.72 5.85
C MET A 1 4.42 -0.40 6.88
N ARG A 2 3.25 -0.92 7.26
CA ARG A 2 3.09 -2.08 8.14
C ARG A 2 2.23 -3.13 7.44
N ILE A 3 2.68 -4.38 7.49
CA ILE A 3 1.92 -5.54 7.02
C ILE A 3 1.78 -6.54 8.18
N THR A 4 0.68 -7.28 8.20
CA THR A 4 0.46 -8.41 9.10
C THR A 4 0.40 -9.68 8.28
N LEU A 5 1.19 -10.67 8.69
CA LEU A 5 1.25 -11.97 8.05
C LEU A 5 0.73 -13.03 9.02
N THR A 6 -0.13 -13.92 8.53
CA THR A 6 -0.63 -15.07 9.29
C THR A 6 -0.49 -16.30 8.41
N GLY A 7 0.35 -17.27 8.83
CA GLY A 7 0.61 -18.47 8.04
C GLY A 7 1.16 -18.18 6.63
N GLY A 8 2.00 -17.15 6.50
CA GLY A 8 2.59 -16.73 5.22
C GLY A 8 1.65 -15.92 4.31
N ARG A 9 0.42 -15.61 4.75
CA ARG A 9 -0.53 -14.77 4.01
C ARG A 9 -0.66 -13.38 4.59
N ILE A 10 -0.79 -12.37 3.73
CA ILE A 10 -1.07 -10.99 4.13
C ILE A 10 -2.52 -10.91 4.60
N THR A 11 -2.71 -10.61 5.88
CA THR A 11 -4.04 -10.44 6.51
C THR A 11 -4.37 -8.99 6.81
N ALA A 12 -3.37 -8.10 6.85
CA ALA A 12 -3.57 -6.66 6.91
C ALA A 12 -2.41 -5.90 6.25
N ALA A 13 -2.72 -4.77 5.62
CA ALA A 13 -1.75 -3.83 5.09
C ALA A 13 -2.15 -2.40 5.49
N SER A 14 -1.16 -1.59 5.89
CA SER A 14 -1.38 -0.22 6.32
C SER A 14 -0.23 0.68 5.91
N ALA A 15 -0.54 1.67 5.08
CA ALA A 15 0.37 2.75 4.73
C ALA A 15 0.55 3.68 5.94
N VAL A 16 1.75 3.68 6.54
CA VAL A 16 2.06 4.47 7.73
C VAL A 16 2.57 5.87 7.37
N GLN A 17 2.98 6.06 6.12
CA GLN A 17 3.44 7.34 5.57
C GLN A 17 2.93 7.47 4.14
N TYR A 18 2.37 8.62 3.81
CA TYR A 18 1.93 9.01 2.48
C TYR A 18 1.97 10.54 2.37
N PRO A 19 2.14 11.09 1.16
CA PRO A 19 2.28 12.54 0.98
C PRO A 19 0.97 13.24 1.31
N ASP A 20 0.95 14.10 2.32
CA ASP A 20 -0.24 14.80 2.80
C ASP A 20 -0.07 16.33 2.80
N GLU A 21 0.84 16.84 1.96
CA GLU A 21 1.26 18.25 1.97
C GLU A 21 0.15 19.20 1.51
N THR A 22 -0.80 18.72 0.71
CA THR A 22 -1.92 19.52 0.20
C THR A 22 -3.26 18.87 0.56
N ALA A 23 -4.32 19.69 0.67
CA ALA A 23 -5.69 19.19 0.84
C ALA A 23 -6.07 18.21 -0.29
N ARG A 24 -5.63 18.50 -1.53
CA ARG A 24 -5.86 17.62 -2.67
C ARG A 24 -5.17 16.26 -2.52
N SER A 25 -3.92 16.24 -2.03
CA SER A 25 -3.20 14.99 -1.75
C SER A 25 -3.93 14.17 -0.68
N LYS A 26 -4.44 14.82 0.37
CA LYS A 26 -5.23 14.16 1.42
C LYS A 26 -6.50 13.53 0.85
N ASP A 27 -7.24 14.25 0.00
CA ASP A 27 -8.47 13.73 -0.62
C ASP A 27 -8.19 12.53 -1.53
N ILE A 28 -7.13 12.59 -2.34
CA ILE A 28 -6.70 11.49 -3.21
C ILE A 28 -6.27 10.29 -2.36
N ASN A 29 -5.49 10.50 -1.30
CA ASN A 29 -5.01 9.41 -0.46
C ASN A 29 -6.13 8.76 0.37
N ALA A 30 -7.13 9.53 0.77
CA ALA A 30 -8.30 9.03 1.50
C ALA A 30 -9.05 7.94 0.70
N THR A 31 -9.03 8.00 -0.63
CA THR A 31 -9.62 6.98 -1.51
C THR A 31 -8.60 5.95 -1.99
N ALA A 32 -7.38 6.37 -2.32
CA ALA A 32 -6.36 5.50 -2.87
C ALA A 32 -5.78 4.51 -1.84
N VAL A 33 -5.53 4.94 -0.60
CA VAL A 33 -4.91 4.07 0.42
C VAL A 33 -5.80 2.86 0.75
N PRO A 34 -7.12 3.00 0.99
CA PRO A 34 -7.99 1.85 1.20
C PRO A 34 -8.03 0.89 0.00
N GLN A 35 -8.05 1.41 -1.23
CA GLN A 35 -8.03 0.59 -2.44
C GLN A 35 -6.72 -0.20 -2.57
N LEU A 36 -5.58 0.44 -2.38
CA LEU A 36 -4.26 -0.20 -2.41
C LEU A 36 -4.13 -1.27 -1.31
N ASN A 37 -4.68 -1.01 -0.11
CA ASN A 37 -4.73 -2.02 0.97
C ASN A 37 -5.55 -3.23 0.54
N GLN A 38 -6.72 -3.02 -0.05
CA GLN A 38 -7.59 -4.12 -0.50
C GLN A 38 -6.94 -4.92 -1.64
N GLU A 39 -6.33 -4.24 -2.62
CA GLU A 39 -5.57 -4.89 -3.69
C GLU A 39 -4.39 -5.70 -3.14
N THR A 40 -3.70 -5.18 -2.12
CA THR A 40 -2.61 -5.92 -1.46
C THR A 40 -3.09 -7.25 -0.87
N LEU A 41 -4.25 -7.23 -0.20
CA LEU A 41 -4.84 -8.43 0.38
C LEU A 41 -5.28 -9.44 -0.70
N GLN A 42 -5.67 -8.97 -1.88
CA GLN A 42 -6.04 -9.84 -3.00
C GLN A 42 -4.82 -10.39 -3.73
N ALA A 43 -3.86 -9.53 -4.05
CA ALA A 43 -2.67 -9.87 -4.82
C ALA A 43 -1.63 -10.66 -4.02
N GLN A 44 -1.67 -10.57 -2.68
CA GLN A 44 -0.68 -11.18 -1.77
C GLN A 44 0.77 -10.84 -2.15
N SER A 45 0.99 -9.68 -2.78
CA SER A 45 2.29 -9.24 -3.27
C SER A 45 2.30 -7.72 -3.50
N ALA A 46 3.47 -7.15 -3.76
CA ALA A 46 3.61 -5.73 -4.12
C ALA A 46 3.22 -5.41 -5.57
N ARG A 47 2.83 -6.41 -6.37
CA ARG A 47 2.42 -6.24 -7.77
C ARG A 47 0.95 -5.86 -7.85
N ILE A 48 0.65 -4.66 -7.36
CA ILE A 48 -0.69 -4.08 -7.37
C ILE A 48 -0.79 -2.93 -8.38
N ASP A 49 -2.01 -2.60 -8.76
CA ASP A 49 -2.25 -1.58 -9.76
C ASP A 49 -2.07 -0.18 -9.16
N THR A 50 -1.91 0.79 -10.06
CA THR A 50 -1.80 2.19 -9.67
C THR A 50 -3.21 2.76 -9.62
N VAL A 51 -3.60 3.38 -8.51
CA VAL A 51 -4.89 4.05 -8.41
C VAL A 51 -4.86 5.34 -9.23
N SER A 52 -5.88 5.56 -10.06
CA SER A 52 -5.98 6.73 -10.91
C SER A 52 -5.95 8.03 -10.09
N GLY A 53 -5.07 8.96 -10.48
CA GLY A 53 -4.83 10.21 -9.76
C GLY A 53 -3.91 10.10 -8.53
N ALA A 54 -3.50 8.89 -8.14
CA ALA A 54 -2.66 8.65 -6.96
C ALA A 54 -1.28 8.06 -7.30
N THR A 55 -0.75 8.35 -8.50
CA THR A 55 0.49 7.73 -9.01
C THR A 55 1.65 7.75 -8.02
N TYR A 56 1.90 8.89 -7.38
CA TYR A 56 3.00 9.04 -6.43
C TYR A 56 2.78 8.17 -5.17
N THR A 57 1.57 8.23 -4.60
CA THR A 57 1.19 7.41 -3.45
C THR A 57 1.25 5.93 -3.76
N SER A 58 0.72 5.49 -4.91
CA SER A 58 0.77 4.09 -5.35
C SER A 58 2.20 3.61 -5.57
N ALA A 59 3.09 4.43 -6.13
CA ALA A 59 4.50 4.07 -6.32
C ALA A 59 5.21 3.88 -4.96
N GLY A 60 5.07 4.85 -4.05
CA GLY A 60 5.66 4.78 -2.71
C GLY A 60 5.08 3.63 -1.87
N TYR A 61 3.78 3.38 -2.01
CA TYR A 61 3.10 2.24 -1.39
C TYR A 61 3.68 0.91 -1.88
N LYS A 62 3.80 0.72 -3.20
CA LYS A 62 4.37 -0.50 -3.79
C LYS A 62 5.79 -0.76 -3.32
N GLN A 63 6.64 0.27 -3.34
CA GLN A 63 8.01 0.15 -2.87
C GLN A 63 8.07 -0.23 -1.38
N SER A 64 7.24 0.43 -0.56
CA SER A 64 7.17 0.14 0.88
C SER A 64 6.63 -1.26 1.18
N LEU A 65 5.66 -1.74 0.38
CA LEU A 65 5.11 -3.08 0.49
C LEU A 65 6.14 -4.13 0.10
N GLN A 66 6.82 -3.96 -1.03
CA GLN A 66 7.90 -4.87 -1.44
C GLN A 66 8.96 -4.98 -0.35
N SER A 67 9.45 -3.84 0.16
CA SER A 67 10.42 -3.83 1.25
C SER A 67 9.92 -4.51 2.53
N ALA A 68 8.61 -4.47 2.81
CA ALA A 68 8.03 -5.14 3.97
C ALA A 68 7.92 -6.65 3.76
N LEU A 69 7.56 -7.10 2.56
CA LEU A 69 7.52 -8.50 2.16
C LEU A 69 8.92 -9.11 2.16
N ASP A 70 9.90 -8.41 1.57
CA ASP A 70 11.31 -8.81 1.55
C ASP A 70 11.85 -9.02 2.98
N LYS A 71 11.52 -8.11 3.91
CA LYS A 71 11.90 -8.21 5.33
C LYS A 71 11.22 -9.38 6.05
N ALA A 72 10.01 -9.73 5.62
CA ALA A 72 9.28 -10.87 6.16
C ALA A 72 9.70 -12.21 5.51
N GLY A 73 10.52 -12.18 4.46
CA GLY A 73 11.01 -13.36 3.76
C GLY A 73 9.94 -14.06 2.93
N VAL A 74 8.99 -13.30 2.37
CA VAL A 74 7.89 -13.79 1.52
C VAL A 74 7.92 -13.15 0.13
#